data_AF-A0A4W5KFK7-F1
#
_entry.id   AF-A0A4W5KFK7-F1
#
_cell.length_a   1.000
_cell.length_b   1.000
_cell.length_c   1.000
_cell.angle_alpha   90.00
_cell.angle_beta   90.00
_cell.angle_gamma   90.00
#
_symmetry.space_group_name_H-M   'P 1'
#
loop_
_entity.id
_entity.type
_entity.pdbx_description
1 polymer ?
#
loop_
_entity_poly.entity_id
_entity_poly.type
_entity_poly.pdbx_seq_one_letter_code
_entity_poly.pdbx_strand_id
1 'polypeptide(L)'
;RGPEKRGPGQERLYPKGEVDDIPTWVHDLVITKLVASGVVPEGFVNSAVINDYQPGGCIVSHVDPLHIFARPIVSVSFFSDSALCFGCRFQFKPIRVSEPVLELPVRRGSVTVLRECVCERESVCVRGECVCV
;
A
#
# COMPACT_ATOMS: atom_id res chain seq x y z
N ARG A 1 19.60 19.67 -21.16
CA ARG A 1 18.77 20.08 -20.01
C ARG A 1 18.86 18.95 -18.98
N GLY A 2 19.48 19.19 -17.83
CA GLY A 2 19.59 18.16 -16.78
C GLY A 2 18.23 17.87 -16.12
N PRO A 3 18.07 16.72 -15.45
CA PRO A 3 16.82 16.41 -14.75
C PRO A 3 16.65 17.41 -13.60
N GLU A 4 15.60 18.21 -13.71
CA GLU A 4 15.14 19.12 -12.66
C GLU A 4 14.89 18.30 -11.38
N LYS A 5 15.42 18.76 -10.23
CA LYS A 5 15.23 18.08 -8.95
C LYS A 5 13.73 18.06 -8.63
N ARG A 6 13.14 16.86 -8.64
CA ARG A 6 11.70 16.65 -8.52
C ARG A 6 11.28 16.58 -7.05
N GLY A 7 10.32 17.40 -6.66
CA GLY A 7 9.69 17.35 -5.33
C GLY A 7 8.68 16.20 -5.21
N PRO A 8 8.24 15.88 -3.97
CA PRO A 8 7.20 14.87 -3.72
C PRO A 8 5.85 15.24 -4.37
N GLY A 9 5.03 14.24 -4.74
CA GLY A 9 3.70 14.48 -5.32
C GLY A 9 3.69 14.72 -6.84
N GLN A 10 4.73 14.28 -7.55
CA GLN A 10 4.88 14.40 -9.01
C GLN A 10 5.04 13.03 -9.68
N GLU A 11 4.48 11.99 -9.05
CA GLU A 11 4.48 10.62 -9.55
C GLU A 11 3.77 10.56 -10.92
N ARG A 12 4.25 9.70 -11.80
CA ARG A 12 3.64 9.47 -13.13
C ARG A 12 3.59 7.98 -13.42
N LEU A 13 2.58 7.58 -14.18
CA LEU A 13 2.54 6.24 -14.76
C LEU A 13 3.70 6.09 -15.76
N TYR A 14 4.34 4.92 -15.72
CA TYR A 14 5.20 4.51 -16.82
C TYR A 14 4.36 4.35 -18.10
N PRO A 15 4.98 4.51 -19.29
CA PRO A 15 4.36 4.12 -20.55
C PRO A 15 3.82 2.68 -20.50
N LYS A 16 2.74 2.41 -21.23
CA LYS A 16 2.14 1.08 -21.29
C LYS A 16 3.16 0.06 -21.85
N GLY A 17 3.35 -1.05 -21.14
CA GLY A 17 4.29 -2.12 -21.52
C GLY A 17 5.69 -2.00 -20.91
N GLU A 18 5.97 -0.96 -20.11
CA GLU A 18 7.24 -0.81 -19.38
C GLU A 18 7.32 -1.63 -18.09
N VAL A 19 6.18 -2.15 -17.64
CA VAL A 19 6.09 -3.08 -16.51
C VAL A 19 5.41 -4.36 -16.97
N ASP A 20 5.77 -5.48 -16.36
CA ASP A 20 5.17 -6.77 -16.65
C ASP A 20 3.65 -6.75 -16.42
N ASP A 21 2.94 -7.56 -17.20
CA ASP A 21 1.52 -7.81 -16.99
C ASP A 21 1.27 -8.48 -15.63
N ILE A 22 0.07 -8.29 -15.06
CA ILE A 22 -0.31 -8.94 -13.80
C ILE A 22 -0.22 -10.46 -13.99
N PRO A 23 0.55 -11.18 -13.16
CA PRO A 23 0.68 -12.63 -13.28
C PRO A 23 -0.67 -13.33 -13.16
N THR A 24 -0.89 -14.39 -13.93
CA THR A 24 -2.17 -15.15 -13.94
C THR A 24 -2.56 -15.65 -12.56
N TRP A 25 -1.60 -16.09 -11.74
CA TRP A 25 -1.88 -16.54 -10.38
C TRP A 25 -2.46 -15.43 -9.49
N VAL A 26 -2.13 -14.15 -9.72
CA VAL A 26 -2.73 -13.02 -8.99
C VAL A 26 -4.19 -12.88 -9.37
N HIS A 27 -4.51 -13.04 -10.66
CA HIS A 27 -5.90 -13.07 -11.13
C HIS A 27 -6.68 -14.22 -10.48
N ASP A 28 -6.16 -15.44 -10.58
CA ASP A 28 -6.87 -16.65 -10.18
C ASP A 28 -7.02 -16.77 -8.65
N LEU A 29 -5.96 -16.45 -7.91
CA LEU A 29 -5.90 -16.72 -6.47
C LEU A 29 -6.31 -15.54 -5.60
N VAL A 30 -6.23 -14.31 -6.11
CA VAL A 30 -6.48 -13.08 -5.36
C VAL A 30 -7.64 -12.28 -5.95
N ILE A 31 -7.49 -11.74 -7.16
CA ILE A 31 -8.47 -10.80 -7.74
C ILE A 31 -9.84 -11.47 -7.90
N THR A 32 -9.88 -12.71 -8.41
CA THR A 32 -11.13 -13.46 -8.59
C THR A 32 -11.88 -13.62 -7.26
N LYS A 33 -11.17 -13.85 -6.15
CA LYS A 33 -11.79 -13.97 -4.82
C LYS A 33 -12.29 -12.63 -4.29
N LEU A 34 -11.56 -11.54 -4.55
CA LEU A 34 -11.99 -10.19 -4.18
C LEU A 34 -13.25 -9.77 -4.94
N VAL A 35 -13.35 -10.10 -6.24
CA VAL A 35 -14.54 -9.86 -7.05
C VAL A 35 -15.71 -10.73 -6.59
N ALA A 36 -15.49 -12.04 -6.41
CA ALA A 36 -16.52 -12.97 -5.97
C ALA A 36 -17.09 -12.63 -4.57
N SER A 37 -16.28 -12.00 -3.70
CA SER A 37 -16.71 -11.52 -2.38
C SER A 37 -17.29 -10.10 -2.38
N GLY A 38 -17.38 -9.44 -3.54
CA GLY A 38 -17.93 -8.09 -3.67
C GLY A 38 -17.04 -6.99 -3.09
N VAL A 39 -15.75 -7.26 -2.86
CA VAL A 39 -14.80 -6.27 -2.35
C VAL A 39 -14.51 -5.20 -3.41
N VAL A 40 -14.39 -5.61 -4.67
CA VAL A 40 -14.24 -4.74 -5.84
C VAL A 40 -15.06 -5.26 -7.02
N PRO A 41 -15.49 -4.39 -7.95
CA PRO A 41 -16.12 -4.81 -9.21
C PRO A 41 -15.18 -5.62 -10.11
N GLU A 42 -15.75 -6.44 -10.98
CA GLU A 42 -15.00 -7.05 -12.08
C GLU A 42 -14.38 -5.97 -12.98
N GLY A 43 -13.14 -6.19 -13.42
CA GLY A 43 -12.40 -5.22 -14.24
C GLY A 43 -11.87 -3.98 -13.50
N PHE A 44 -12.10 -3.86 -12.18
CA PHE A 44 -11.60 -2.72 -11.39
C PHE A 44 -10.08 -2.72 -11.23
N VAL A 45 -9.47 -3.91 -11.01
CA VAL A 45 -8.04 -4.03 -10.75
C VAL A 45 -7.27 -4.07 -12.07
N ASN A 46 -6.44 -3.05 -12.30
CA ASN A 46 -5.50 -2.98 -13.43
C ASN A 46 -4.03 -2.76 -13.01
N SER A 47 -3.78 -2.74 -11.70
CA SER A 47 -2.45 -2.60 -11.09
C SER A 47 -2.37 -3.54 -9.88
N ALA A 48 -1.28 -4.29 -9.77
CA ALA A 48 -0.98 -5.14 -8.62
C ALA A 48 0.48 -4.94 -8.20
N VAL A 49 0.68 -4.51 -6.96
CA VAL A 49 2.01 -4.25 -6.38
C VAL A 49 2.25 -5.24 -5.25
N ILE A 50 3.40 -5.91 -5.27
CA ILE A 50 3.82 -6.84 -4.21
C ILE A 50 4.93 -6.16 -3.41
N ASN A 51 4.65 -5.88 -2.14
CA ASN A 51 5.65 -5.41 -1.20
C ASN A 51 6.15 -6.60 -0.37
N ASP A 52 7.44 -6.92 -0.51
CA ASP A 52 8.10 -7.96 0.28
C ASP A 52 9.01 -7.31 1.34
N TYR A 53 8.71 -7.55 2.61
CA TYR A 53 9.38 -6.91 3.74
C TYR A 53 10.28 -7.91 4.47
N GLN A 54 11.56 -7.55 4.58
CA GLN A 54 12.49 -8.25 5.47
C GLN A 54 12.20 -7.91 6.95
N PRO A 55 12.65 -8.73 7.91
CA PRO A 55 12.53 -8.42 9.34
C PRO A 55 13.05 -7.01 9.67
N GLY A 56 12.24 -6.21 10.36
CA GLY A 56 12.54 -4.80 10.68
C GLY A 56 12.34 -3.82 9.52
N GLY A 57 11.96 -4.29 8.34
CA GLY A 57 11.59 -3.46 7.19
C GLY A 57 10.34 -2.62 7.47
N CYS A 58 10.31 -1.40 6.94
CA CYS A 58 9.22 -0.46 7.18
C CYS A 58 8.93 0.38 5.94
N ILE A 59 7.72 0.93 5.83
CA ILE A 59 7.40 1.99 4.87
C ILE A 59 7.12 3.28 5.61
N VAL A 60 7.74 4.36 5.14
CA VAL A 60 7.54 5.72 5.70
C VAL A 60 6.12 6.21 5.43
N SER A 61 5.65 7.16 6.23
CA SER A 61 4.33 7.76 6.04
C SER A 61 4.17 8.33 4.64
N HIS A 62 3.14 7.88 3.93
CA HIS A 62 2.77 8.38 2.62
C HIS A 62 1.27 8.26 2.40
N VAL A 63 0.79 8.88 1.33
CA VAL A 63 -0.57 8.73 0.83
C VAL A 63 -0.47 8.20 -0.59
N ASP A 64 -1.26 7.19 -0.92
CA ASP A 64 -1.30 6.68 -2.30
C ASP A 64 -1.73 7.81 -3.27
N PRO A 65 -0.96 8.09 -4.33
CA PRO A 65 -1.15 9.28 -5.15
C PRO A 65 -2.57 9.38 -5.72
N LEU A 66 -3.28 10.45 -5.33
CA LEU A 66 -4.68 10.69 -5.69
C LEU A 66 -4.90 10.75 -7.21
N HIS A 67 -3.94 11.32 -7.93
CA HIS A 67 -3.99 11.49 -9.38
C HIS A 67 -3.60 10.22 -10.16
N ILE A 68 -3.18 9.15 -9.50
CA ILE A 68 -2.75 7.90 -10.14
C ILE A 68 -3.72 6.76 -9.87
N PHE A 69 -4.15 6.57 -8.62
CA PHE A 69 -4.95 5.42 -8.22
C PHE A 69 -6.41 5.78 -7.94
N ALA A 70 -7.34 4.98 -8.45
CA ALA A 70 -8.75 5.06 -8.04
C ALA A 70 -8.95 4.48 -6.64
N ARG A 71 -10.03 4.87 -5.96
CA ARG A 71 -10.45 4.26 -4.68
C ARG A 71 -11.52 3.20 -4.92
N PRO A 72 -11.62 2.18 -4.04
CA PRO A 72 -10.79 1.95 -2.86
C PRO A 72 -9.40 1.38 -3.19
N ILE A 73 -8.44 1.59 -2.28
CA ILE A 73 -7.18 0.84 -2.27
C ILE A 73 -7.41 -0.46 -1.50
N VAL A 74 -7.01 -1.60 -2.08
CA VAL A 74 -7.17 -2.93 -1.47
C VAL A 74 -5.81 -3.57 -1.26
N SER A 75 -5.55 -4.03 -0.04
CA SER A 75 -4.33 -4.79 0.30
C SER A 75 -4.67 -6.14 0.92
N VAL A 76 -3.83 -7.14 0.67
CA VAL A 76 -3.93 -8.49 1.22
C VAL A 76 -2.59 -8.86 1.86
N SER A 77 -2.62 -9.32 3.11
CA SER A 77 -1.40 -9.70 3.85
C SER A 77 -1.14 -11.21 3.73
N PHE A 78 0.13 -11.63 3.60
CA PHE A 78 0.45 -13.04 3.26
C PHE A 78 1.30 -13.80 4.27
N PHE A 79 2.51 -13.33 4.60
CA PHE A 79 3.47 -14.17 5.31
C PHE A 79 3.27 -14.19 6.82
N SER A 80 2.97 -13.04 7.41
CA SER A 80 2.92 -12.87 8.85
C SER A 80 1.92 -11.80 9.29
N ASP A 81 1.63 -11.76 10.58
CA ASP A 81 0.76 -10.75 11.19
C ASP A 81 1.55 -9.45 11.38
N SER A 82 0.92 -8.31 11.09
CA SER A 82 1.51 -6.98 11.25
C SER A 82 0.46 -5.93 11.62
N ALA A 83 0.80 -4.65 11.49
CA ALA A 83 -0.13 -3.54 11.68
C ALA A 83 0.11 -2.42 10.66
N LEU A 84 -0.99 -1.87 10.13
CA LEU A 84 -1.00 -0.60 9.42
C LEU A 84 -1.22 0.53 10.43
N CYS A 85 -0.35 1.54 10.39
CA CYS A 85 -0.37 2.66 11.31
C CYS A 85 -0.74 3.95 10.56
N PHE A 86 -1.75 4.67 11.06
CA PHE A 86 -2.26 5.90 10.46
C PHE A 86 -1.87 7.13 11.31
N GLY A 87 -1.60 8.25 10.64
CA GLY A 87 -1.30 9.53 11.31
C GLY A 87 0.08 9.58 11.98
N CYS A 88 1.02 8.75 11.52
CA CYS A 88 2.38 8.70 12.08
C CYS A 88 3.27 9.83 11.58
N ARG A 89 4.04 10.45 12.49
CA ARG A 89 5.11 11.38 12.16
C ARG A 89 6.46 10.68 12.29
N PHE A 90 7.26 10.78 11.23
CA PHE A 90 8.61 10.21 11.20
C PHE A 90 9.64 11.30 11.51
N GLN A 91 10.57 10.98 12.40
CA GLN A 91 11.83 11.70 12.57
C GLN A 91 12.94 10.82 12.02
N PHE A 92 13.81 11.42 11.20
CA PHE A 92 14.94 10.72 10.61
C PHE A 92 16.23 11.10 11.36
N LYS A 93 17.09 10.11 11.65
CA LYS A 93 18.37 10.19 12.37
C LYS A 93 18.28 10.34 13.92
N PRO A 94 18.03 9.26 14.68
CA PRO A 94 17.65 7.90 14.26
C PRO A 94 16.18 7.84 13.82
N ILE A 95 15.76 6.75 13.18
CA ILE A 95 14.34 6.57 12.83
C ILE A 95 13.53 6.50 14.14
N ARG A 96 12.65 7.48 14.34
CA ARG A 96 11.64 7.47 15.41
C ARG A 96 10.29 7.72 14.77
N VAL A 97 9.27 7.02 15.25
CA VAL A 97 7.89 7.18 14.80
C VAL A 97 7.07 7.65 16.00
N SER A 98 6.19 8.62 15.80
CA SER A 98 5.22 9.00 16.83
C SER A 98 4.27 7.83 17.12
N GLU A 99 3.53 7.90 18.23
CA GLU A 99 2.37 7.03 18.40
C GLU A 99 1.39 7.25 17.23
N PRO A 100 0.81 6.18 16.67
CA PRO A 100 -0.19 6.29 15.62
C PRO A 100 -1.50 6.83 16.18
N VAL A 101 -2.27 7.54 15.35
CA VAL A 101 -3.66 7.88 15.64
C VAL A 101 -4.52 6.61 15.67
N LEU A 102 -4.23 5.68 14.75
CA LEU A 102 -4.85 4.38 14.66
C LEU A 102 -3.81 3.33 14.27
N GLU A 103 -3.80 2.23 15.02
CA GLU A 103 -3.07 1.01 14.67
C GLU A 103 -4.09 -0.06 14.28
N LEU A 104 -4.06 -0.48 13.02
CA LEU A 104 -4.95 -1.49 12.46
C LEU A 104 -4.17 -2.81 12.30
N PRO A 105 -4.45 -3.85 13.11
CA PRO A 105 -3.85 -5.16 12.93
C PRO A 105 -4.20 -5.72 11.55
N VAL A 106 -3.17 -6.08 10.78
CA VAL A 106 -3.29 -6.74 9.48
C VAL A 106 -2.72 -8.15 9.60
N ARG A 107 -3.62 -9.10 9.87
CA ARG A 107 -3.23 -10.51 10.02
C ARG A 107 -2.94 -11.15 8.67
N ARG A 108 -2.14 -12.21 8.68
CA ARG A 108 -1.99 -13.11 7.53
C ARG A 108 -3.36 -13.52 6.98
N GLY A 109 -3.54 -13.33 5.67
CA GLY A 109 -4.76 -13.61 4.92
C GLY A 109 -5.84 -12.53 5.04
N SER A 110 -5.63 -11.47 5.83
CA SER A 110 -6.59 -10.37 5.94
C SER A 110 -6.63 -9.53 4.67
N VAL A 111 -7.83 -9.04 4.33
CA VAL A 111 -8.07 -8.07 3.27
C VAL A 111 -8.40 -6.74 3.93
N THR A 112 -7.63 -5.69 3.61
CA THR A 112 -7.87 -4.33 4.09
C THR A 112 -8.31 -3.45 2.93
N VAL A 113 -9.39 -2.69 3.13
CA VAL A 113 -9.98 -1.82 2.10
C VAL A 113 -9.96 -0.38 2.61
N LEU A 114 -9.11 0.45 2.02
CA LEU A 114 -9.01 1.87 2.34
C LEU A 114 -9.87 2.68 1.36
N ARG A 115 -10.86 3.39 1.90
CA ARG A 115 -11.79 4.24 1.15
C ARG A 115 -11.40 5.71 1.24
N GLU A 116 -12.03 6.56 0.43
CA GLU A 116 -11.68 7.99 0.23
C GLU A 116 -11.42 8.76 1.53
N CYS A 117 -12.28 8.68 2.54
CA CYS A 117 -12.09 9.44 3.79
C CYS A 117 -10.75 9.17 4.49
N VAL A 118 -10.23 7.94 4.41
CA VAL A 118 -8.95 7.55 5.02
C VAL A 118 -7.79 7.86 4.09
N CYS A 119 -7.97 7.63 2.78
CA CYS A 119 -6.92 7.80 1.77
C CYS A 119 -6.61 9.27 1.46
N GLU A 120 -7.49 10.22 1.75
CA GLU A 120 -7.27 11.63 1.40
C GLU A 120 -6.67 12.46 2.54
N ARG A 121 -6.92 12.06 3.79
CA ARG A 121 -6.64 12.90 4.97
C ARG A 121 -5.48 12.42 5.82
N GLU A 122 -5.22 11.12 5.84
CA GLU A 122 -4.26 10.53 6.76
C GLU A 122 -3.17 9.77 6.02
N SER A 123 -1.91 10.09 6.36
CA SER A 123 -0.78 9.32 5.88
C SER A 123 -0.73 7.93 6.53
N VAL A 124 -0.50 6.91 5.73
CA VAL A 124 -0.40 5.50 6.12
C VAL A 124 1.08 5.09 6.18
N CYS A 125 1.45 4.30 7.17
CA CYS A 125 2.77 3.70 7.28
C CYS A 125 2.72 2.29 7.88
N VAL A 126 3.84 1.56 7.75
CA VAL A 126 4.08 0.29 8.47
C VAL A 126 5.35 0.49 9.29
N ARG A 127 5.30 0.25 10.60
CA ARG A 127 6.46 0.34 11.47
C ARG A 127 7.30 -0.94 11.39
N GLY A 128 8.63 -0.81 11.40
CA GLY A 128 9.54 -1.97 11.38
C GLY A 128 9.39 -2.88 12.61
N GLU A 129 8.99 -2.31 13.75
CA GLU A 129 8.67 -3.06 14.97
C GLU A 129 7.37 -3.87 14.85
N CYS A 130 6.49 -3.51 13.90
CA CYS A 130 5.23 -4.20 13.64
C CYS A 130 5.34 -5.28 12.55
N VAL A 131 6.45 -5.36 11.80
CA VAL A 131 6.70 -6.46 10.85
C VAL A 131 7.34 -7.61 11.62
N CYS A 132 6.52 -8.37 12.33
CA CYS A 132 6.90 -9.66 12.88
C CYS A 132 6.79 -10.68 11.75
N VAL A 133 7.86 -11.42 11.42
CA VAL A 133 7.79 -12.59 10.52
C VAL A 133 7.31 -13.80 11.32
#